data_AF-A0A959IMM5-F1
#
_entry.id   AF-A0A959IMM5-F1
#
_cell.length_a   1.000
_cell.length_b   1.000
_cell.length_c   1.000
_cell.angle_alpha   90.00
_cell.angle_beta   90.00
_cell.angle_gamma   90.00
#
_symmetry.space_group_name_H-M   'P 1'
#
loop_
_entity.id
_entity.type
_entity.pdbx_description
1 polymer ?
#
loop_
_entity_poly.entity_id
_entity_poly.type
_entity_poly.pdbx_seq_one_letter_code
_entity_poly.pdbx_strand_id
1 'polypeptide(L)'
;MRYLIQFCLLGLLIFGVTAFLPPATTATLSEDTSVSELLRELGDSPPGHAVRADLPGVSVEAGRQLVTEGIAPQPGGGHSSRQSVHFVCTSCHNIVKEDPDLRYADPEARLAYAESQDIPFLPGTTLYGVVNRTSWYNDDYVKKYGDLVEGAQDDLRGAIALCATECSQGRELEDWEMESILAYLWTIDLKVGDLILTSAEKETIERAVSGNGHATAAIDLIKSRYLSYSPAHFLVPPPDRQAGYPETGRPAQGQLLYERSCLHCHGEQRYSFFNLDETHYSYDFLTKHFPRYTRYSAYQVIRYGTSPMNGKRAYMPHYTQERMSNQQVEDLRAFLAQGAGEN
;
A
#
# COMPACT_ATOMS: atom_id res chain seq x y z
N MET A 1 36.83 59.80 -57.19
CA MET A 1 35.72 58.82 -57.21
C MET A 1 36.25 57.40 -57.01
N ARG A 2 36.74 57.04 -55.82
CA ARG A 2 37.26 55.67 -55.54
C ARG A 2 37.17 55.20 -54.09
N TYR A 3 36.48 55.94 -53.21
CA TYR A 3 36.44 55.65 -51.77
C TYR A 3 35.03 55.79 -51.16
N LEU A 4 33.98 55.36 -51.88
CA LEU A 4 32.61 55.43 -51.35
C LEU A 4 31.78 54.14 -51.54
N ILE A 5 32.40 53.03 -51.96
CA ILE A 5 31.69 51.76 -52.28
C ILE A 5 32.14 50.61 -51.37
N GLN A 6 32.87 50.89 -50.28
CA GLN A 6 33.49 49.83 -49.46
C GLN A 6 32.93 49.69 -48.04
N PHE A 7 31.91 50.46 -47.67
CA PHE A 7 31.31 50.42 -46.33
C PHE A 7 29.90 49.78 -46.25
N CYS A 8 29.29 49.39 -47.37
CA CYS A 8 27.96 48.75 -47.36
C CYS A 8 27.98 47.21 -47.33
N LEU A 9 29.15 46.56 -47.44
CA LEU A 9 29.25 45.10 -47.52
C LEU A 9 29.71 44.41 -46.22
N LEU A 10 29.99 45.16 -45.15
CA LEU A 10 30.41 44.60 -43.85
C LEU A 10 29.33 44.66 -42.75
N GLY A 11 28.15 45.21 -43.04
CA GLY A 11 27.04 45.36 -42.09
C GLY A 11 25.90 44.35 -42.24
N LEU A 12 26.02 43.40 -43.18
CA LEU A 12 24.92 42.51 -43.60
C LEU A 12 25.26 41.02 -43.46
N LEU A 13 26.14 40.69 -42.50
CA LEU A 13 26.58 39.31 -42.23
C LEU A 13 26.56 38.96 -40.73
N ILE A 14 25.72 39.63 -39.92
CA ILE A 14 25.53 39.34 -38.48
C ILE A 14 24.05 39.02 -38.14
N PHE A 15 23.15 38.89 -39.13
CA PHE A 15 21.71 38.73 -38.88
C PHE A 15 21.09 37.43 -39.44
N GLY A 16 21.84 36.32 -39.47
CA GLY A 16 21.41 35.10 -40.15
C GLY A 16 21.55 33.78 -39.40
N VAL A 17 21.81 33.79 -38.09
CA VAL A 17 21.80 32.56 -37.27
C VAL A 17 21.02 32.81 -35.99
N THR A 18 19.75 33.19 -36.11
CA THR A 18 18.78 32.80 -35.09
C THR A 18 18.59 31.31 -35.28
N ALA A 19 19.33 30.52 -34.49
CA ALA A 19 19.13 29.10 -34.37
C ALA A 19 17.62 28.83 -34.28
N PHE A 20 17.10 28.02 -35.20
CA PHE A 20 15.87 27.27 -34.97
C PHE A 20 16.14 26.37 -33.78
N LEU A 21 16.04 26.91 -32.57
CA LEU A 21 15.78 26.11 -31.40
C LEU A 21 14.43 25.47 -31.68
N PRO A 22 14.33 24.13 -31.76
CA PRO A 22 13.03 23.49 -31.81
C PRO A 22 12.21 24.07 -30.66
N PRO A 23 10.93 24.41 -30.86
CA PRO A 23 10.08 24.83 -29.76
C PRO A 23 10.26 23.79 -28.65
N ALA A 24 10.57 24.25 -27.44
CA ALA A 24 10.69 23.37 -26.30
C ALA A 24 9.43 22.52 -26.28
N THR A 25 9.57 21.24 -26.62
CA THR A 25 8.49 20.27 -26.49
C THR A 25 8.16 20.28 -25.02
N THR A 26 7.05 20.94 -24.66
CA THR A 26 6.43 20.80 -23.35
C THR A 26 5.99 19.34 -23.27
N ALA A 27 6.90 18.47 -22.83
CA ALA A 27 6.57 17.09 -22.53
C ALA A 27 5.46 17.16 -21.49
N THR A 28 4.23 16.84 -21.92
CA THR A 28 3.09 16.83 -21.02
C THR A 28 3.22 15.58 -20.17
N LEU A 29 3.31 15.75 -18.85
CA LEU A 29 3.45 14.63 -17.93
C LEU A 29 2.14 13.84 -17.90
N SER A 30 2.20 12.56 -18.27
CA SER A 30 1.04 11.66 -18.24
C SER A 30 0.70 11.28 -16.80
N GLU A 31 -0.59 11.15 -16.49
CA GLU A 31 -1.06 10.71 -15.19
C GLU A 31 -0.67 9.24 -14.91
N ASP A 32 -0.54 8.42 -15.96
CA ASP A 32 -0.16 7.01 -15.87
C ASP A 32 1.37 6.79 -15.79
N THR A 33 2.17 7.86 -15.83
CA THR A 33 3.63 7.75 -15.71
C THR A 33 4.00 7.17 -14.34
N SER A 34 4.88 6.16 -14.33
CA SER A 34 5.46 5.62 -13.10
C SER A 34 6.23 6.69 -12.34
N VAL A 35 5.93 6.85 -11.05
CA VAL A 35 6.65 7.78 -10.17
C VAL A 35 8.12 7.35 -10.05
N SER A 36 8.40 6.05 -9.98
CA SER A 36 9.77 5.56 -9.89
C SER A 36 10.57 5.84 -11.16
N GLU A 37 9.96 5.68 -12.34
CA GLU A 37 10.60 6.01 -13.62
C GLU A 37 10.87 7.51 -13.74
N LEU A 38 9.90 8.34 -13.36
CA LEU A 38 10.04 9.80 -13.34
C LEU A 38 11.17 10.26 -12.40
N LEU A 39 11.24 9.71 -11.19
CA LEU A 39 12.31 10.01 -10.24
C LEU A 39 13.69 9.63 -10.82
N ARG A 40 13.79 8.46 -11.46
CA ARG A 40 15.02 8.02 -12.14
C ARG A 40 15.41 8.95 -13.29
N GLU A 41 14.45 9.39 -14.11
CA GLU A 41 14.69 10.34 -15.20
C GLU A 41 15.21 11.69 -14.69
N LEU A 42 14.69 12.15 -13.54
CA LEU A 42 15.18 13.35 -12.85
C LEU A 42 16.54 13.16 -12.16
N GLY A 43 17.12 11.96 -12.18
CA GLY A 43 18.43 11.66 -11.60
C GLY A 43 18.40 11.31 -10.11
N ASP A 44 17.26 10.90 -9.57
CA ASP A 44 17.17 10.36 -8.21
C ASP A 44 17.93 9.03 -8.11
N SER A 45 18.43 8.72 -6.91
CA SER A 45 19.12 7.45 -6.68
C SER A 45 18.12 6.29 -6.72
N PRO A 46 18.40 5.21 -7.45
CA PRO A 46 17.50 4.06 -7.47
C PRO A 46 17.44 3.42 -6.08
N PRO A 47 16.25 2.94 -5.66
CA PRO A 47 16.15 2.24 -4.39
C PRO A 47 16.92 0.91 -4.41
N GLY A 48 17.36 0.44 -3.23
CA GLY A 48 18.11 -0.82 -3.07
C GLY A 48 17.34 -2.09 -3.51
N HIS A 49 16.04 -1.96 -3.73
CA HIS A 49 15.14 -3.04 -4.14
C HIS A 49 14.78 -3.01 -5.64
N ALA A 50 15.72 -2.62 -6.50
CA ALA A 50 15.60 -2.89 -7.93
C ALA A 50 15.57 -4.42 -8.20
N VAL A 51 14.79 -4.84 -9.19
CA VAL A 51 14.65 -6.27 -9.57
C VAL A 51 15.96 -6.81 -10.10
N ARG A 52 16.38 -7.99 -9.63
CA ARG A 52 17.50 -8.76 -10.21
C ARG A 52 17.02 -9.55 -11.42
N ALA A 53 16.91 -8.87 -12.56
CA ALA A 53 16.38 -9.45 -13.80
C ALA A 53 17.30 -10.48 -14.47
N ASP A 54 18.56 -10.55 -14.06
CA ASP A 54 19.55 -11.52 -14.52
C ASP A 54 19.37 -12.91 -13.88
N LEU A 55 18.58 -13.01 -12.80
CA LEU A 55 18.27 -14.27 -12.15
C LEU A 55 17.36 -15.13 -13.04
N PRO A 56 17.75 -16.36 -13.40
CA PRO A 56 16.91 -17.24 -14.21
C PRO A 56 15.57 -17.54 -13.54
N GLY A 57 14.49 -17.48 -14.31
CA GLY A 57 13.15 -17.86 -13.84
C GLY A 57 12.30 -16.72 -13.27
N VAL A 58 12.84 -15.50 -13.18
CA VAL A 58 12.08 -14.32 -12.75
C VAL A 58 10.98 -14.00 -13.74
N SER A 59 9.75 -13.83 -13.24
CA SER A 59 8.57 -13.54 -14.04
C SER A 59 7.57 -12.69 -13.28
N VAL A 60 7.13 -11.59 -13.91
CA VAL A 60 6.05 -10.73 -13.38
C VAL A 60 4.77 -11.54 -13.14
N GLU A 61 4.42 -12.43 -14.07
CA GLU A 61 3.20 -13.23 -13.94
C GLU A 61 3.31 -14.25 -12.80
N ALA A 62 4.49 -14.87 -12.62
CA ALA A 62 4.72 -15.75 -11.47
C ALA A 62 4.63 -14.97 -10.16
N GLY A 63 5.20 -13.75 -10.11
CA GLY A 63 5.11 -12.87 -8.96
C GLY A 63 3.68 -12.51 -8.60
N ARG A 64 2.87 -12.15 -9.60
CA ARG A 64 1.45 -11.86 -9.43
C ARG A 64 0.72 -13.05 -8.80
N GLN A 65 0.92 -14.25 -9.35
CA GLN A 65 0.28 -15.47 -8.85
C GLN A 65 0.76 -15.85 -7.44
N LEU A 66 2.04 -15.67 -7.11
CA LEU A 66 2.53 -15.85 -5.74
C LEU A 66 1.84 -14.89 -4.76
N VAL A 67 1.66 -13.62 -5.14
CA VAL A 67 0.98 -12.61 -4.30
C VAL A 67 -0.52 -12.91 -4.14
N THR A 68 -1.20 -13.33 -5.21
CA THR A 68 -2.67 -13.48 -5.20
C THR A 68 -3.16 -14.89 -4.86
N GLU A 69 -2.35 -15.92 -5.13
CA GLU A 69 -2.74 -17.34 -5.05
C GLU A 69 -1.79 -18.17 -4.18
N GLY A 70 -0.58 -17.66 -3.89
CA GLY A 70 0.42 -18.35 -3.07
C GLY A 70 1.08 -19.53 -3.77
N ILE A 71 0.93 -19.64 -5.09
CA ILE A 71 1.50 -20.68 -5.95
C ILE A 71 1.72 -20.11 -7.34
N ALA A 72 2.77 -20.54 -8.05
CA ALA A 72 3.03 -20.09 -9.43
C ALA A 72 3.77 -21.16 -10.24
N PRO A 73 3.77 -21.08 -11.58
CA PRO A 73 4.65 -21.87 -12.42
C PRO A 73 6.12 -21.69 -12.02
N GLN A 74 6.85 -22.80 -11.87
CA GLN A 74 8.26 -22.77 -11.50
C GLN A 74 9.18 -22.90 -12.74
N PRO A 75 10.44 -22.42 -12.64
CA PRO A 75 11.43 -22.65 -13.69
C PRO A 75 11.66 -24.14 -13.95
N GLY A 76 11.73 -24.54 -15.22
CA GLY A 76 11.89 -25.95 -15.61
C GLY A 76 10.59 -26.76 -15.63
N GLY A 77 9.44 -26.14 -15.34
CA GLY A 77 8.11 -26.74 -15.48
C GLY A 77 7.51 -27.23 -14.16
N GLY A 78 6.19 -27.35 -14.13
CA GLY A 78 5.42 -27.60 -12.91
C GLY A 78 5.05 -26.31 -12.17
N HIS A 79 4.62 -26.45 -10.92
CA HIS A 79 4.28 -25.33 -10.04
C HIS A 79 5.16 -25.36 -8.80
N SER A 80 5.39 -24.20 -8.21
CA SER A 80 6.02 -24.08 -6.90
C SER A 80 5.18 -24.80 -5.85
N SER A 81 5.82 -25.18 -4.74
CA SER A 81 5.07 -25.59 -3.56
C SER A 81 4.31 -24.38 -3.00
N ARG A 82 3.15 -24.61 -2.38
CA ARG A 82 2.34 -23.52 -1.81
C ARG A 82 3.16 -22.69 -0.80
N GLN A 83 3.16 -21.37 -0.96
CA GLN A 83 3.88 -20.44 -0.09
C GLN A 83 3.39 -20.57 1.36
N SER A 84 2.07 -20.59 1.55
CA SER A 84 1.44 -20.88 2.84
C SER A 84 0.10 -21.58 2.66
N VAL A 85 -0.23 -22.46 3.61
CA VAL A 85 -1.53 -23.13 3.70
C VAL A 85 -2.58 -22.28 4.40
N HIS A 86 -2.21 -21.10 4.94
CA HIS A 86 -3.08 -20.26 5.77
C HIS A 86 -3.44 -18.95 5.08
N PHE A 87 -2.46 -18.22 4.56
CA PHE A 87 -2.66 -16.88 4.02
C PHE A 87 -1.87 -16.68 2.75
N VAL A 88 -2.41 -15.89 1.84
CA VAL A 88 -1.68 -15.29 0.72
C VAL A 88 -1.51 -13.80 1.00
N CYS A 89 -0.69 -13.08 0.24
CA CYS A 89 -0.46 -11.66 0.52
C CYS A 89 -1.78 -10.85 0.49
N THR A 90 -2.67 -11.16 -0.46
CA THR A 90 -3.99 -10.54 -0.57
C THR A 90 -5.01 -10.95 0.50
N SER A 91 -4.66 -11.87 1.40
CA SER A 91 -5.43 -12.07 2.62
C SER A 91 -5.39 -10.83 3.52
N CYS A 92 -4.28 -10.09 3.51
CA CYS A 92 -4.03 -8.97 4.43
C CYS A 92 -3.73 -7.63 3.74
N HIS A 93 -3.41 -7.63 2.44
CA HIS A 93 -2.99 -6.43 1.73
C HIS A 93 -3.77 -6.24 0.42
N ASN A 94 -4.15 -5.00 0.11
CA ASN A 94 -4.63 -4.65 -1.21
C ASN A 94 -3.47 -4.62 -2.22
N ILE A 95 -3.78 -4.79 -3.51
CA ILE A 95 -2.81 -4.65 -4.64
C ILE A 95 -3.13 -3.44 -5.52
N VAL A 96 -4.06 -2.60 -5.06
CA VAL A 96 -4.49 -1.35 -5.68
C VAL A 96 -4.39 -0.22 -4.66
N LYS A 97 -4.45 1.03 -5.12
CA LYS A 97 -4.51 2.20 -4.24
C LYS A 97 -5.69 2.06 -3.28
N GLU A 98 -5.46 2.42 -2.02
CA GLU A 98 -6.50 2.38 -0.97
C GLU A 98 -6.62 3.71 -0.20
N ASP A 99 -5.56 4.52 -0.17
CA ASP A 99 -5.58 5.85 0.41
C ASP A 99 -5.91 6.88 -0.67
N PRO A 100 -6.97 7.69 -0.53
CA PRO A 100 -7.32 8.69 -1.54
C PRO A 100 -6.20 9.72 -1.73
N ASP A 101 -5.57 10.13 -0.63
CA ASP A 101 -4.43 11.03 -0.58
C ASP A 101 -3.23 10.32 0.07
N LEU A 102 -2.20 10.06 -0.72
CA LEU A 102 -1.05 9.24 -0.30
C LEU A 102 -0.16 9.90 0.76
N ARG A 103 -0.40 11.17 1.08
CA ARG A 103 0.33 11.92 2.12
C ARG A 103 -0.14 11.57 3.52
N TYR A 104 -1.30 10.93 3.66
CA TYR A 104 -1.94 10.70 4.95
C TYR A 104 -2.37 9.25 5.11
N ALA A 105 -2.08 8.68 6.28
CA ALA A 105 -2.57 7.37 6.66
C ALA A 105 -3.89 7.51 7.46
N ASP A 106 -4.95 7.97 6.78
CA ASP A 106 -6.24 8.28 7.40
C ASP A 106 -7.23 7.09 7.29
N PRO A 107 -7.59 6.44 8.40
CA PRO A 107 -8.49 5.29 8.38
C PRO A 107 -9.93 5.63 7.96
N GLU A 108 -10.43 6.84 8.24
CA GLU A 108 -11.78 7.27 7.86
C GLU A 108 -11.86 7.51 6.36
N ALA A 109 -10.89 8.25 5.82
CA ALA A 109 -10.80 8.51 4.39
C ALA A 109 -10.61 7.20 3.61
N ARG A 110 -9.82 6.26 4.14
CA ARG A 110 -9.61 4.93 3.54
C ARG A 110 -10.87 4.10 3.49
N LEU A 111 -11.71 4.12 4.54
CA LEU A 111 -12.97 3.35 4.53
C LEU A 111 -13.92 3.85 3.45
N ALA A 112 -14.10 5.18 3.34
CA ALA A 112 -14.93 5.79 2.30
C ALA A 112 -14.36 5.53 0.90
N TYR A 113 -13.03 5.57 0.74
CA TYR A 113 -12.40 5.24 -0.52
C TYR A 113 -12.60 3.77 -0.88
N ALA A 114 -12.43 2.86 0.09
CA ALA A 114 -12.60 1.42 -0.10
C ALA A 114 -14.02 1.06 -0.57
N GLU A 115 -15.04 1.69 0.02
CA GLU A 115 -16.42 1.60 -0.46
C GLU A 115 -16.55 2.09 -1.91
N SER A 116 -16.02 3.29 -2.22
CA SER A 116 -16.18 3.90 -3.54
C SER A 116 -15.49 3.11 -4.67
N GLN A 117 -14.42 2.37 -4.35
CA GLN A 117 -13.64 1.58 -5.29
C GLN A 117 -13.98 0.09 -5.27
N ASP A 118 -14.94 -0.34 -4.44
CA ASP A 118 -15.31 -1.75 -4.23
C ASP A 118 -14.11 -2.65 -3.86
N ILE A 119 -13.27 -2.16 -2.92
CA ILE A 119 -12.09 -2.90 -2.44
C ILE A 119 -12.22 -3.27 -0.95
N PRO A 120 -11.53 -4.33 -0.49
CA PRO A 120 -11.51 -4.69 0.92
C PRO A 120 -10.81 -3.65 1.81
N PHE A 121 -11.20 -3.59 3.08
CA PHE A 121 -10.57 -2.78 4.12
C PHE A 121 -9.70 -3.66 5.03
N LEU A 122 -8.40 -3.69 4.75
CA LEU A 122 -7.49 -4.75 5.23
C LEU A 122 -6.48 -4.27 6.29
N PRO A 123 -6.01 -5.17 7.17
CA PRO A 123 -5.14 -4.78 8.28
C PRO A 123 -3.71 -4.45 7.85
N GLY A 124 -3.21 -5.01 6.75
CA GLY A 124 -1.86 -4.74 6.24
C GLY A 124 -1.88 -3.67 5.15
N THR A 125 -0.90 -2.76 5.16
CA THR A 125 -0.77 -1.65 4.18
C THR A 125 -0.75 -2.15 2.74
N THR A 126 -1.47 -1.49 1.81
CA THR A 126 -1.47 -1.89 0.39
C THR A 126 -0.06 -2.11 -0.17
N LEU A 127 0.03 -3.13 -1.04
CA LEU A 127 1.20 -3.45 -1.86
C LEU A 127 1.32 -2.51 -3.05
N TYR A 128 0.25 -1.80 -3.42
CA TYR A 128 0.33 -0.74 -4.41
C TYR A 128 1.28 0.36 -3.94
N GLY A 129 2.24 0.73 -4.79
CA GLY A 129 3.27 1.71 -4.46
C GLY A 129 4.28 1.25 -3.41
N VAL A 130 4.31 -0.04 -3.02
CA VAL A 130 5.22 -0.51 -1.97
C VAL A 130 6.69 -0.31 -2.36
N VAL A 131 7.01 -0.35 -3.65
CA VAL A 131 8.36 -0.09 -4.19
C VAL A 131 8.75 1.38 -4.14
N ASN A 132 7.81 2.31 -3.94
CA ASN A 132 8.09 3.74 -3.81
C ASN A 132 8.45 4.13 -2.36
N ARG A 133 8.23 3.22 -1.40
CA ARG A 133 8.59 3.40 0.02
C ARG A 133 10.08 3.14 0.23
N THR A 134 10.59 3.67 1.33
CA THR A 134 11.98 3.49 1.76
C THR A 134 12.10 2.76 3.10
N SER A 135 10.98 2.51 3.80
CA SER A 135 10.98 1.78 5.06
C SER A 135 9.69 1.00 5.32
N TRP A 136 9.80 -0.17 5.97
CA TRP A 136 8.74 -1.14 6.24
C TRP A 136 8.76 -1.59 7.70
N TYR A 137 7.69 -2.25 8.20
CA TYR A 137 7.63 -2.70 9.61
C TYR A 137 7.95 -1.59 10.64
N ASN A 138 7.42 -0.39 10.41
CA ASN A 138 7.74 0.80 11.18
C ASN A 138 7.10 0.83 12.59
N ASP A 139 7.57 1.77 13.41
CA ASP A 139 6.97 2.15 14.68
C ASP A 139 6.71 0.93 15.60
N ASP A 140 5.46 0.66 15.96
CA ASP A 140 5.12 -0.35 16.96
C ASP A 140 5.30 -1.79 16.49
N TYR A 141 5.61 -2.03 15.21
CA TYR A 141 5.93 -3.39 14.75
C TYR A 141 7.13 -3.99 15.48
N VAL A 142 8.09 -3.17 15.95
CA VAL A 142 9.19 -3.65 16.82
C VAL A 142 8.66 -4.23 18.14
N LYS A 143 7.55 -3.73 18.68
CA LYS A 143 6.93 -4.27 19.90
C LYS A 143 6.37 -5.66 19.69
N LYS A 144 6.01 -6.01 18.45
CA LYS A 144 5.45 -7.32 18.09
C LYS A 144 6.50 -8.31 17.63
N TYR A 145 7.41 -7.89 16.76
CA TYR A 145 8.36 -8.79 16.09
C TYR A 145 9.78 -8.70 16.66
N GLY A 146 10.07 -7.72 17.53
CA GLY A 146 11.40 -7.54 18.12
C GLY A 146 12.48 -7.38 17.06
N ASP A 147 13.61 -8.05 17.27
CA ASP A 147 14.80 -8.00 16.44
C ASP A 147 14.55 -8.46 14.99
N LEU A 148 13.46 -9.20 14.72
CA LEU A 148 13.09 -9.60 13.36
C LEU A 148 12.83 -8.38 12.45
N VAL A 149 12.50 -7.21 13.02
CA VAL A 149 12.27 -5.98 12.25
C VAL A 149 13.57 -5.42 11.68
N GLU A 150 14.73 -5.62 12.31
CA GLU A 150 15.98 -4.97 11.90
C GLU A 150 16.37 -5.29 10.46
N GLY A 151 16.19 -6.54 10.03
CA GLY A 151 16.46 -6.98 8.66
C GLY A 151 15.36 -6.63 7.65
N ALA A 152 14.20 -6.18 8.11
CA ALA A 152 13.04 -5.88 7.27
C ALA A 152 12.77 -4.37 7.13
N GLN A 153 13.27 -3.56 8.06
CA GLN A 153 12.88 -2.16 8.14
C GLN A 153 13.38 -1.34 6.96
N ASP A 154 14.63 -1.55 6.53
CA ASP A 154 15.25 -0.79 5.44
C ASP A 154 15.53 -1.66 4.20
N ASP A 155 14.96 -2.86 4.13
CA ASP A 155 15.07 -3.78 3.00
C ASP A 155 13.72 -4.41 2.65
N LEU A 156 13.20 -4.08 1.47
CA LEU A 156 11.94 -4.63 0.96
C LEU A 156 12.00 -6.17 0.81
N ARG A 157 13.16 -6.75 0.47
CA ARG A 157 13.29 -8.21 0.39
C ARG A 157 13.19 -8.85 1.76
N GLY A 158 13.88 -8.28 2.75
CA GLY A 158 13.72 -8.64 4.17
C GLY A 158 12.27 -8.50 4.65
N ALA A 159 11.57 -7.42 4.28
CA ALA A 159 10.16 -7.23 4.62
C ALA A 159 9.24 -8.28 3.99
N ILE A 160 9.44 -8.62 2.71
CA ILE A 160 8.69 -9.68 2.03
C ILE A 160 8.99 -11.04 2.68
N ALA A 161 10.25 -11.34 2.98
CA ALA A 161 10.66 -12.58 3.60
C ALA A 161 10.04 -12.75 5.01
N LEU A 162 10.11 -11.71 5.83
CA LEU A 162 9.48 -11.69 7.16
C LEU A 162 7.96 -11.89 7.07
N CYS A 163 7.31 -11.25 6.10
CA CYS A 163 5.88 -11.44 5.87
C CYS A 163 5.56 -12.88 5.44
N ALA A 164 6.37 -13.46 4.54
CA ALA A 164 6.18 -14.81 4.04
C ALA A 164 6.21 -15.86 5.17
N THR A 165 7.13 -15.72 6.13
CA THR A 165 7.34 -16.70 7.20
C THR A 165 6.50 -16.40 8.44
N GLU A 166 6.46 -15.15 8.91
CA GLU A 166 5.80 -14.80 10.17
C GLU A 166 4.34 -14.41 9.99
N CYS A 167 4.03 -13.53 9.04
CA CYS A 167 2.66 -13.07 8.84
C CYS A 167 1.82 -14.12 8.12
N SER A 168 2.36 -14.70 7.04
CA SER A 168 1.63 -15.68 6.24
C SER A 168 1.72 -17.08 6.85
N GLN A 169 2.61 -17.31 7.82
CA GLN A 169 2.88 -18.62 8.41
C GLN A 169 3.32 -19.64 7.34
N GLY A 170 4.05 -19.16 6.34
CA GLY A 170 4.48 -19.92 5.18
C GLY A 170 5.92 -20.43 5.28
N ARG A 171 6.37 -21.01 4.17
CA ARG A 171 7.79 -21.35 3.98
C ARG A 171 8.59 -20.11 3.53
N GLU A 172 9.91 -20.23 3.64
CA GLU A 172 10.83 -19.32 2.97
C GLU A 172 10.61 -19.34 1.45
N LEU A 173 10.78 -18.17 0.83
CA LEU A 173 10.69 -17.99 -0.61
C LEU A 173 12.01 -18.38 -1.26
N GLU A 174 11.96 -19.03 -2.42
CA GLU A 174 13.13 -19.21 -3.26
C GLU A 174 13.53 -17.87 -3.91
N ASP A 175 14.80 -17.73 -4.33
CA ASP A 175 15.30 -16.49 -4.92
C ASP A 175 14.47 -16.03 -6.13
N TRP A 176 14.09 -16.96 -7.02
CA TRP A 176 13.28 -16.63 -8.19
C TRP A 176 11.86 -16.22 -7.82
N GLU A 177 11.30 -16.73 -6.72
CA GLU A 177 9.99 -16.35 -6.21
C GLU A 177 10.02 -14.94 -5.64
N MET A 178 11.03 -14.63 -4.81
CA MET A 178 11.25 -13.30 -4.25
C MET A 178 11.40 -12.25 -5.35
N GLU A 179 12.27 -12.49 -6.33
CA GLU A 179 12.48 -11.54 -7.43
C GLU A 179 11.28 -11.47 -8.38
N SER A 180 10.51 -12.56 -8.55
CA SER A 180 9.25 -12.53 -9.31
C SER A 180 8.21 -11.67 -8.61
N ILE A 181 8.02 -11.84 -7.29
CA ILE A 181 7.14 -11.00 -6.47
C ILE A 181 7.56 -9.53 -6.62
N LEU A 182 8.86 -9.23 -6.45
CA LEU A 182 9.37 -7.89 -6.58
C LEU A 182 9.11 -7.33 -7.99
N ALA A 183 9.35 -8.12 -9.05
CA ALA A 183 9.05 -7.74 -10.43
C ALA A 183 7.57 -7.38 -10.63
N TYR A 184 6.65 -8.12 -10.01
CA TYR A 184 5.24 -7.77 -10.01
C TYR A 184 4.94 -6.48 -9.22
N LEU A 185 5.51 -6.32 -8.03
CA LEU A 185 5.31 -5.11 -7.21
C LEU A 185 5.77 -3.83 -7.93
N TRP A 186 6.81 -3.92 -8.75
CA TRP A 186 7.25 -2.84 -9.62
C TRP A 186 6.24 -2.47 -10.72
N THR A 187 5.33 -3.37 -11.11
CA THR A 187 4.26 -3.05 -12.07
C THR A 187 3.12 -2.25 -11.46
N ILE A 188 2.94 -2.36 -10.14
CA ILE A 188 1.92 -1.64 -9.36
C ILE A 188 2.53 -0.53 -8.52
N ASP A 189 3.58 0.11 -9.04
CA ASP A 189 4.15 1.32 -8.43
C ASP A 189 3.19 2.51 -8.50
N LEU A 190 3.48 3.56 -7.72
CA LEU A 190 2.69 4.79 -7.76
C LEU A 190 2.73 5.44 -9.13
N LYS A 191 1.61 6.04 -9.54
CA LYS A 191 1.49 6.82 -10.79
C LYS A 191 1.46 8.31 -10.48
N VAL A 192 1.84 9.15 -11.44
CA VAL A 192 1.81 10.61 -11.29
C VAL A 192 0.41 11.10 -10.88
N GLY A 193 -0.65 10.51 -11.43
CA GLY A 193 -2.03 10.84 -11.09
C GLY A 193 -2.40 10.55 -9.63
N ASP A 194 -1.63 9.71 -8.95
CA ASP A 194 -1.86 9.43 -7.54
C ASP A 194 -1.37 10.57 -6.62
N LEU A 195 -0.50 11.46 -7.11
CA LEU A 195 0.20 12.47 -6.31
C LEU A 195 -0.63 13.73 -6.02
N ILE A 196 -1.79 13.90 -6.70
CA ILE A 196 -2.70 15.05 -6.54
C ILE A 196 -1.91 16.37 -6.66
N LEU A 197 -1.21 16.53 -7.79
CA LEU A 197 -0.40 17.69 -8.08
C LEU A 197 -1.28 18.87 -8.50
N THR A 198 -0.95 20.07 -8.01
CA THR A 198 -1.51 21.30 -8.59
C THR A 198 -0.90 21.59 -9.96
N SER A 199 -1.55 22.43 -10.77
CA SER A 199 -1.03 22.80 -12.10
C SER A 199 0.38 23.41 -12.04
N ALA A 200 0.67 24.22 -11.01
CA ALA A 200 1.99 24.83 -10.82
C ALA A 200 3.07 23.80 -10.44
N GLU A 201 2.70 22.77 -9.70
CA GLU A 201 3.59 21.67 -9.33
C GLU A 201 3.88 20.78 -10.53
N LYS A 202 2.86 20.47 -11.33
CA LYS A 202 3.01 19.74 -12.59
C LYS A 202 3.95 20.49 -13.54
N GLU A 203 3.76 21.79 -13.72
CA GLU A 203 4.65 22.63 -14.53
C GLU A 203 6.11 22.64 -13.99
N THR A 204 6.27 22.63 -12.67
CA THR A 204 7.60 22.57 -12.04
C THR A 204 8.31 21.26 -12.38
N ILE A 205 7.60 20.14 -12.34
CA ILE A 205 8.13 18.82 -12.70
C ILE A 205 8.42 18.73 -14.21
N GLU A 206 7.50 19.16 -15.06
CA GLU A 206 7.66 19.14 -16.53
C GLU A 206 8.85 19.97 -17.00
N ARG A 207 9.07 21.15 -16.40
CA ARG A 207 10.26 21.97 -16.68
C ARG A 207 11.55 21.26 -16.27
N ALA A 208 11.55 20.58 -15.13
CA ALA A 208 12.72 19.83 -14.66
C ALA A 208 13.04 18.65 -15.60
N VAL A 209 12.03 17.88 -16.02
CA VAL A 209 12.16 16.78 -17.00
C VAL A 209 12.71 17.30 -18.33
N SER A 210 12.25 18.47 -18.78
CA SER A 210 12.71 19.09 -20.04
C SER A 210 14.11 19.70 -19.96
N GLY A 211 14.83 19.54 -18.84
CA GLY A 211 16.15 20.14 -18.61
C GLY A 211 16.14 21.65 -18.36
N ASN A 212 14.96 22.26 -18.23
CA ASN A 212 14.76 23.71 -18.06
C ASN A 212 14.41 24.09 -16.61
N GLY A 213 14.54 23.17 -15.66
CA GLY A 213 14.18 23.34 -14.25
C GLY A 213 15.16 22.67 -13.30
N HIS A 214 14.90 22.79 -11.99
CA HIS A 214 15.76 22.21 -10.95
C HIS A 214 15.32 20.78 -10.61
N ALA A 215 16.08 19.78 -11.07
CA ALA A 215 15.79 18.37 -10.84
C ALA A 215 15.61 18.01 -9.36
N THR A 216 16.50 18.47 -8.47
CA THR A 216 16.40 18.22 -7.02
C THR A 216 15.10 18.75 -6.43
N ALA A 217 14.67 19.96 -6.82
CA ALA A 217 13.42 20.53 -6.33
C ALA A 217 12.19 19.75 -6.82
N ALA A 218 12.24 19.23 -8.05
CA ALA A 218 11.17 18.36 -8.58
C ALA A 218 11.14 17.00 -7.84
N ILE A 219 12.29 16.40 -7.55
CA ILE A 219 12.40 15.17 -6.76
C ILE A 219 11.81 15.37 -5.36
N ASP A 220 12.20 16.43 -4.65
CA ASP A 220 11.70 16.74 -3.32
C ASP A 220 10.19 16.97 -3.33
N LEU A 221 9.69 17.67 -4.35
CA LEU A 221 8.27 17.89 -4.56
C LEU A 221 7.51 16.58 -4.76
N ILE A 222 7.98 15.69 -5.65
CA ILE A 222 7.37 14.38 -5.88
C ILE A 222 7.35 13.56 -4.58
N LYS A 223 8.48 13.47 -3.88
CA LYS A 223 8.59 12.70 -2.62
C LYS A 223 7.75 13.28 -1.48
N SER A 224 7.42 14.57 -1.52
CA SER A 224 6.51 15.19 -0.54
C SER A 224 5.03 14.79 -0.72
N ARG A 225 4.69 14.14 -1.84
CA ARG A 225 3.31 13.85 -2.24
C ARG A 225 2.85 12.44 -1.89
N TYR A 226 3.68 11.67 -1.21
CA TYR A 226 3.33 10.37 -0.65
C TYR A 226 4.18 10.05 0.58
N LEU A 227 3.68 9.19 1.47
CA LEU A 227 4.45 8.74 2.62
C LEU A 227 5.55 7.76 2.19
N SER A 228 6.79 8.02 2.62
CA SER A 228 7.93 7.13 2.37
C SER A 228 7.89 5.84 3.21
N TYR A 229 7.01 5.76 4.20
CA TYR A 229 6.79 4.59 5.04
C TYR A 229 5.33 4.56 5.54
N SER A 230 4.85 3.39 5.98
CA SER A 230 3.52 3.28 6.60
C SER A 230 3.65 3.41 8.12
N PRO A 231 3.06 4.45 8.76
CA PRO A 231 3.01 4.52 10.21
C PRO A 231 2.19 3.39 10.82
N ALA A 232 2.57 2.96 12.03
CA ALA A 232 1.92 1.85 12.71
C ALA A 232 1.91 2.02 14.23
N HIS A 233 0.82 2.53 14.78
CA HIS A 233 0.64 2.65 16.23
C HIS A 233 -0.35 1.62 16.76
N PHE A 234 0.09 0.77 17.70
CA PHE A 234 -0.79 -0.21 18.32
C PHE A 234 -1.67 0.45 19.39
N LEU A 235 -2.96 0.27 19.24
CA LEU A 235 -3.96 0.72 20.20
C LEU A 235 -4.28 -0.39 21.21
N VAL A 236 -4.79 0.01 22.37
CA VAL A 236 -5.29 -0.92 23.39
C VAL A 236 -6.83 -0.95 23.38
N PRO A 237 -7.47 -2.05 23.81
CA PRO A 237 -8.91 -2.10 24.06
C PRO A 237 -9.35 -1.00 25.04
N PRO A 238 -10.64 -0.60 25.06
CA PRO A 238 -11.11 0.41 25.99
C PRO A 238 -10.92 -0.07 27.44
N PRO A 239 -10.60 0.84 28.39
CA PRO A 239 -10.43 0.49 29.80
C PRO A 239 -11.67 -0.18 30.39
N ASP A 240 -12.85 0.36 30.06
CA ASP A 240 -14.15 -0.24 30.32
C ASP A 240 -14.77 -0.74 29.00
N ARG A 241 -14.87 -2.06 28.87
CA ARG A 241 -15.41 -2.71 27.67
C ARG A 241 -16.94 -2.69 27.61
N GLN A 242 -17.62 -2.45 28.72
CA GLN A 242 -19.06 -2.24 28.71
C GLN A 242 -19.39 -0.86 28.15
N ALA A 243 -18.66 0.17 28.59
CA ALA A 243 -18.80 1.53 28.08
C ALA A 243 -18.35 1.64 26.61
N GLY A 244 -17.17 1.08 26.31
CA GLY A 244 -16.50 1.24 25.02
C GLY A 244 -15.51 2.41 25.02
N TYR A 245 -15.03 2.79 23.84
CA TYR A 245 -14.29 4.03 23.64
C TYR A 245 -15.24 5.24 23.78
N PRO A 246 -14.73 6.44 24.13
CA PRO A 246 -15.55 7.65 24.27
C PRO A 246 -15.93 8.27 22.92
N GLU A 247 -16.39 7.44 21.98
CA GLU A 247 -16.81 7.84 20.64
C GLU A 247 -18.31 7.54 20.45
N THR A 248 -18.95 8.23 19.51
CA THR A 248 -20.37 7.98 19.18
C THR A 248 -20.44 7.11 17.92
N GLY A 249 -20.87 5.86 18.07
CA GLY A 249 -20.92 4.92 16.94
C GLY A 249 -21.91 5.33 15.84
N ARG A 250 -21.50 5.14 14.59
CA ARG A 250 -22.24 5.40 13.35
C ARG A 250 -22.54 4.06 12.66
N PRO A 251 -23.76 3.49 12.80
CA PRO A 251 -24.08 2.16 12.28
C PRO A 251 -23.81 1.98 10.77
N ALA A 252 -24.06 3.00 9.94
CA ALA A 252 -23.77 2.92 8.51
C ALA A 252 -22.27 2.69 8.22
N GLN A 253 -21.37 3.38 8.94
CA GLN A 253 -19.92 3.14 8.81
C GLN A 253 -19.53 1.78 9.38
N GLY A 254 -20.22 1.33 10.43
CA GLY A 254 -20.02 0.02 11.03
C GLY A 254 -20.38 -1.13 10.10
N GLN A 255 -21.44 -0.95 9.31
CA GLN A 255 -21.84 -1.89 8.26
C GLN A 255 -20.73 -2.02 7.22
N LEU A 256 -20.21 -0.90 6.71
CA LEU A 256 -19.12 -0.91 5.74
C LEU A 256 -17.88 -1.62 6.27
N LEU A 257 -17.52 -1.40 7.54
CA LEU A 257 -16.42 -2.13 8.18
C LEU A 257 -16.71 -3.63 8.27
N TYR A 258 -17.93 -4.02 8.65
CA TYR A 258 -18.29 -5.43 8.73
C TYR A 258 -18.15 -6.11 7.37
N GLU A 259 -18.73 -5.53 6.32
CA GLU A 259 -18.74 -6.08 4.97
C GLU A 259 -17.35 -6.08 4.33
N ARG A 260 -16.62 -4.96 4.40
CA ARG A 260 -15.34 -4.79 3.69
C ARG A 260 -14.13 -5.31 4.46
N SER A 261 -14.23 -5.44 5.78
CA SER A 261 -13.12 -5.87 6.62
C SER A 261 -13.37 -7.24 7.25
N CYS A 262 -14.48 -7.40 8.00
CA CYS A 262 -14.73 -8.64 8.74
C CYS A 262 -15.06 -9.80 7.80
N LEU A 263 -15.99 -9.60 6.86
CA LEU A 263 -16.42 -10.65 5.95
C LEU A 263 -15.34 -11.03 4.92
N HIS A 264 -14.36 -10.17 4.63
CA HIS A 264 -13.22 -10.55 3.77
C HIS A 264 -12.49 -11.80 4.27
N CYS A 265 -12.30 -11.92 5.59
CA CYS A 265 -11.64 -13.08 6.19
C CYS A 265 -12.63 -14.12 6.72
N HIS A 266 -13.72 -13.66 7.32
CA HIS A 266 -14.66 -14.51 8.07
C HIS A 266 -15.86 -14.98 7.24
N GLY A 267 -16.19 -14.30 6.15
CA GLY A 267 -17.25 -14.69 5.23
C GLY A 267 -16.86 -15.97 4.50
N GLU A 268 -17.79 -16.93 4.45
CA GLU A 268 -17.61 -18.24 3.81
C GLU A 268 -16.33 -18.98 4.27
N GLN A 269 -15.85 -18.63 5.46
CA GLN A 269 -14.59 -19.13 6.02
C GLN A 269 -13.36 -18.92 5.10
N ARG A 270 -13.35 -17.87 4.27
CA ARG A 270 -12.33 -17.63 3.24
C ARG A 270 -10.89 -17.73 3.76
N TYR A 271 -10.59 -17.07 4.88
CA TYR A 271 -9.27 -17.11 5.54
C TYR A 271 -9.34 -17.46 7.03
N SER A 272 -10.55 -17.67 7.56
CA SER A 272 -10.79 -17.93 8.97
C SER A 272 -11.82 -19.04 9.17
N PHE A 273 -11.51 -20.01 10.03
CA PHE A 273 -12.48 -21.04 10.43
C PHE A 273 -13.66 -20.49 11.25
N PHE A 274 -13.57 -19.27 11.76
CA PHE A 274 -14.68 -18.61 12.47
C PHE A 274 -15.54 -17.90 11.44
N ASN A 275 -16.65 -18.53 11.03
CA ASN A 275 -17.55 -17.98 10.03
C ASN A 275 -18.34 -16.80 10.61
N LEU A 276 -18.43 -15.73 9.85
CA LEU A 276 -19.35 -14.61 10.06
C LEU A 276 -20.18 -14.44 8.78
N ASP A 277 -21.42 -14.03 8.95
CA ASP A 277 -22.36 -13.78 7.86
C ASP A 277 -23.28 -12.61 8.21
N GLU A 278 -24.18 -12.24 7.29
CA GLU A 278 -25.11 -11.13 7.48
C GLU A 278 -26.39 -11.55 8.20
N THR A 279 -26.29 -12.46 9.17
CA THR A 279 -27.44 -12.94 9.96
C THR A 279 -27.45 -12.37 11.36
N HIS A 280 -28.64 -12.27 11.95
CA HIS A 280 -28.81 -11.86 13.34
C HIS A 280 -28.02 -12.72 14.33
N TYR A 281 -27.73 -13.99 14.01
CA TYR A 281 -26.92 -14.86 14.86
C TYR A 281 -25.45 -14.41 14.93
N SER A 282 -24.87 -14.02 13.79
CA SER A 282 -23.51 -13.46 13.75
C SER A 282 -23.45 -12.13 14.51
N TYR A 283 -24.46 -11.27 14.31
CA TYR A 283 -24.56 -9.97 15.00
C TYR A 283 -24.74 -10.12 16.51
N ASP A 284 -25.65 -10.98 16.97
CA ASP A 284 -25.87 -11.27 18.40
C ASP A 284 -24.61 -11.86 19.03
N PHE A 285 -23.96 -12.82 18.36
CA PHE A 285 -22.74 -13.43 18.87
C PHE A 285 -21.66 -12.38 19.11
N LEU A 286 -21.36 -11.52 18.12
CA LEU A 286 -20.32 -10.51 18.25
C LEU A 286 -20.71 -9.46 19.29
N THR A 287 -21.95 -8.97 19.28
CA THR A 287 -22.46 -7.98 20.24
C THR A 287 -22.34 -8.48 21.68
N LYS A 288 -22.72 -9.74 21.93
CA LYS A 288 -22.62 -10.39 23.24
C LYS A 288 -21.17 -10.51 23.74
N HIS A 289 -20.21 -10.69 22.84
CA HIS A 289 -18.80 -10.89 23.18
C HIS A 289 -17.99 -9.60 23.18
N PHE A 290 -18.45 -8.55 22.50
CA PHE A 290 -17.81 -7.24 22.44
C PHE A 290 -17.31 -6.77 23.82
N PRO A 291 -18.16 -6.73 24.88
CA PRO A 291 -17.74 -6.18 26.16
C PRO A 291 -16.97 -7.17 27.06
N ARG A 292 -16.74 -8.41 26.61
CA ARG A 292 -16.17 -9.48 27.45
C ARG A 292 -14.65 -9.57 27.29
N TYR A 293 -13.96 -10.08 28.31
CA TYR A 293 -12.54 -10.42 28.18
C TYR A 293 -12.38 -11.84 27.60
N THR A 294 -12.56 -12.01 26.29
CA THR A 294 -12.50 -13.33 25.62
C THR A 294 -11.90 -13.22 24.22
N ARG A 295 -11.42 -14.35 23.68
CA ARG A 295 -10.93 -14.48 22.30
C ARG A 295 -11.94 -14.13 21.18
N TYR A 296 -13.19 -13.83 21.53
CA TYR A 296 -14.25 -13.41 20.61
C TYR A 296 -14.61 -11.92 20.75
N SER A 297 -13.98 -11.20 21.67
CA SER A 297 -14.21 -9.77 21.84
C SER A 297 -13.53 -9.00 20.72
N ALA A 298 -14.32 -8.34 19.87
CA ALA A 298 -13.83 -7.46 18.81
C ALA A 298 -12.87 -6.39 19.36
N TYR A 299 -13.18 -5.78 20.51
CA TYR A 299 -12.27 -4.84 21.19
C TYR A 299 -10.87 -5.43 21.43
N GLN A 300 -10.77 -6.72 21.72
CA GLN A 300 -9.49 -7.38 21.93
C GLN A 300 -8.82 -7.76 20.62
N VAL A 301 -9.53 -8.53 19.78
CA VAL A 301 -8.90 -9.18 18.63
C VAL A 301 -8.53 -8.16 17.55
N ILE A 302 -9.25 -7.05 17.43
CA ILE A 302 -8.87 -5.96 16.52
C ILE A 302 -7.55 -5.32 16.98
N ARG A 303 -7.34 -5.16 18.30
CA ARG A 303 -6.22 -4.42 18.88
C ARG A 303 -4.97 -5.25 19.11
N TYR A 304 -5.16 -6.49 19.56
CA TYR A 304 -4.08 -7.41 19.90
C TYR A 304 -3.94 -8.58 18.93
N GLY A 305 -4.79 -8.65 17.91
CA GLY A 305 -4.87 -9.82 17.05
C GLY A 305 -5.24 -11.09 17.83
N THR A 306 -4.94 -12.23 17.22
CA THR A 306 -4.87 -13.52 17.92
C THR A 306 -3.50 -14.15 17.68
N SER A 307 -3.10 -15.09 18.53
CA SER A 307 -1.89 -15.88 18.32
C SER A 307 -2.17 -17.16 17.54
N PRO A 308 -1.26 -17.60 16.65
CA PRO A 308 -1.24 -18.96 16.14
C PRO A 308 -1.27 -19.98 17.29
N MET A 309 -2.09 -21.04 17.16
CA MET A 309 -2.13 -22.15 18.11
C MET A 309 -1.70 -23.44 17.43
N ASN A 310 -1.21 -24.42 18.20
CA ASN A 310 -0.90 -25.75 17.68
C ASN A 310 -2.12 -26.36 16.97
N GLY A 311 -1.96 -26.73 15.70
CA GLY A 311 -3.04 -27.25 14.85
C GLY A 311 -3.99 -26.19 14.26
N LYS A 312 -3.90 -24.92 14.67
CA LYS A 312 -4.65 -23.78 14.11
C LYS A 312 -3.75 -22.55 14.05
N ARG A 313 -2.90 -22.47 13.02
CA ARG A 313 -1.97 -21.34 12.85
C ARG A 313 -2.59 -20.10 12.22
N ALA A 314 -3.76 -20.23 11.57
CA ALA A 314 -4.52 -19.07 11.11
C ALA A 314 -4.86 -18.16 12.30
N TYR A 315 -4.54 -16.87 12.17
CA TYR A 315 -4.69 -15.87 13.22
C TYR A 315 -5.26 -14.56 12.65
N MET A 316 -5.82 -13.72 13.51
CA MET A 316 -6.27 -12.37 13.16
C MET A 316 -5.13 -11.38 13.34
N PRO A 317 -4.72 -10.62 12.30
CA PRO A 317 -3.73 -9.55 12.42
C PRO A 317 -4.19 -8.40 13.32
N HIS A 318 -3.25 -7.54 13.72
CA HIS A 318 -3.56 -6.33 14.48
C HIS A 318 -3.98 -5.24 13.49
N TYR A 319 -5.01 -4.48 13.85
CA TYR A 319 -5.24 -3.19 13.23
C TYR A 319 -4.54 -2.11 14.04
N THR A 320 -3.62 -1.39 13.39
CA THR A 320 -3.02 -0.17 13.97
C THR A 320 -4.05 0.96 13.98
N GLN A 321 -3.75 2.05 14.68
CA GLN A 321 -4.56 3.27 14.69
C GLN A 321 -4.85 3.78 13.27
N GLU A 322 -3.85 3.71 12.41
CA GLU A 322 -3.91 4.19 11.03
C GLU A 322 -4.75 3.28 10.14
N ARG A 323 -4.90 2.00 10.51
CA ARG A 323 -5.70 1.02 9.75
C ARG A 323 -7.13 0.95 10.26
N MET A 324 -7.38 0.97 11.56
CA MET A 324 -8.73 1.03 12.12
C MET A 324 -8.77 1.87 13.40
N SER A 325 -9.43 3.02 13.35
CA SER A 325 -9.52 3.97 14.46
C SER A 325 -10.37 3.45 15.64
N ASN A 326 -10.37 4.14 16.78
CA ASN A 326 -11.32 3.83 17.86
C ASN A 326 -12.76 4.13 17.46
N GLN A 327 -12.99 5.23 16.73
CA GLN A 327 -14.29 5.60 16.18
C GLN A 327 -14.85 4.48 15.30
N GLN A 328 -14.04 3.89 14.41
CA GLN A 328 -14.45 2.77 13.56
C GLN A 328 -14.82 1.51 14.34
N VAL A 329 -14.14 1.23 15.46
CA VAL A 329 -14.53 0.10 16.32
C VAL A 329 -15.87 0.36 17.01
N GLU A 330 -16.16 1.61 17.40
CA GLU A 330 -17.48 1.99 17.93
C GLU A 330 -18.57 2.00 16.87
N ASP A 331 -18.24 2.38 15.63
CA ASP A 331 -19.14 2.28 14.48
C ASP A 331 -19.55 0.83 14.26
N LEU A 332 -18.58 -0.09 14.23
CA LEU A 332 -18.81 -1.54 14.13
C LEU A 332 -19.68 -2.05 15.29
N ARG A 333 -19.39 -1.63 16.53
CA ARG A 333 -20.22 -1.99 17.69
C ARG A 333 -21.67 -1.55 17.51
N ALA A 334 -21.90 -0.32 17.07
CA ALA A 334 -23.22 0.24 16.90
C ALA A 334 -24.02 -0.49 15.80
N PHE A 335 -23.37 -0.83 14.67
CA PHE A 335 -23.98 -1.65 13.62
C PHE A 335 -24.41 -3.02 14.12
N LEU A 336 -23.51 -3.75 14.78
CA LEU A 336 -23.79 -5.10 15.29
C LEU A 336 -24.91 -5.09 16.33
N ALA A 337 -24.94 -4.09 17.21
CA ALA A 337 -25.99 -3.95 18.21
C ALA A 337 -27.36 -3.65 17.57
N GLN A 338 -27.39 -2.84 16.51
CA GLN A 338 -28.62 -2.61 15.74
C GLN A 338 -29.10 -3.90 15.09
N GLY A 339 -28.23 -4.61 14.35
CA GLY A 339 -28.58 -5.85 13.67
C GLY A 339 -28.95 -7.01 14.60
N ALA A 340 -28.45 -7.01 15.84
CA ALA A 340 -28.86 -7.98 16.87
C ALA A 340 -30.23 -7.67 17.50
N GLY A 341 -30.72 -6.43 17.38
CA GLY A 341 -31.97 -5.96 17.98
C GLY A 341 -33.20 -5.99 17.06
N GLU A 342 -33.02 -6.24 15.77
CA GLU A 342 -34.11 -6.39 14.80
C GLU A 342 -34.77 -7.77 14.98
N ASN A 343 -35.98 -7.79 15.57
CA ASN A 343 -36.86 -8.97 15.65
C ASN A 343 -38.00 -8.86 14.64
#